data_AF-A0A8J2MK15-F1
#
_entry.id   AF-A0A8J2MK15-F1
#
_cell.length_a   1.000
_cell.length_b   1.000
_cell.length_c   1.000
_cell.angle_alpha   90.00
_cell.angle_beta   90.00
_cell.angle_gamma   90.00
#
_symmetry.space_group_name_H-M   'P 1'
#
loop_
_entity.id
_entity.type
_entity.pdbx_description
1 polymer ?
#
loop_
_entity_poly.entity_id
_entity_poly.type
_entity_poly.pdbx_seq_one_letter_code
_entity_poly.pdbx_strand_id
1 'polypeptide(L)'
;MQGRYAKMALGVARNTPMYIWRVELGLESIEYTCRKRAIKYWEDILAMKEGRWPKACLMEEMRCIINNRPTKWGCKVIERLEEMEAVEVCRWIWEGGKEEVVIMKLKEDLDNWWKQKLEKEW
;
A
#
# COMPACT_ATOMS: atom_id res chain seq x y z
N MET A 1 -20.78 0.72 19.58
CA MET A 1 -21.58 -0.41 20.12
C MET A 1 -21.22 -1.75 19.48
N GLN A 2 -21.16 -1.86 18.15
CA GLN A 2 -20.91 -3.12 17.42
C GLN A 2 -19.64 -3.88 17.85
N GLY A 3 -18.51 -3.20 18.07
CA GLY A 3 -17.25 -3.86 18.44
C GLY A 3 -17.23 -4.55 19.82
N ARG A 4 -18.08 -4.13 20.78
CA ARG A 4 -18.20 -4.83 22.07
C ARG A 4 -18.91 -6.18 21.92
N TYR A 5 -19.96 -6.22 21.11
CA TYR A 5 -20.71 -7.45 20.83
C TYR A 5 -19.88 -8.44 20.01
N ALA A 6 -19.13 -7.96 19.02
CA ALA A 6 -18.23 -8.81 18.24
C ALA A 6 -17.13 -9.46 19.09
N LYS A 7 -16.49 -8.70 20.00
CA LYS A 7 -15.52 -9.25 20.96
C LYS A 7 -16.12 -10.32 21.87
N MET A 8 -17.35 -10.10 22.36
CA MET A 8 -18.05 -11.09 23.18
C MET A 8 -18.41 -12.35 22.39
N ALA A 9 -18.83 -12.21 21.13
CA ALA A 9 -19.13 -13.35 20.25
C ALA A 9 -17.89 -14.16 19.89
N LEU A 10 -16.72 -13.53 19.78
CA LEU A 10 -15.44 -14.18 19.49
C LEU A 10 -14.73 -14.76 20.74
N GLY A 11 -15.26 -14.52 21.95
CA GLY A 11 -14.59 -14.94 23.19
C GLY A 11 -13.31 -14.16 23.51
N VAL A 12 -13.11 -13.00 22.88
CA VAL A 12 -11.90 -12.18 23.02
C VAL A 12 -12.05 -11.22 24.21
N ALA A 13 -10.98 -11.03 24.98
CA ALA A 13 -11.00 -10.18 26.16
C ALA A 13 -11.46 -8.74 25.84
N ARG A 14 -12.18 -8.12 26.78
CA ARG A 14 -12.83 -6.82 26.53
C ARG A 14 -11.82 -5.70 26.25
N ASN A 15 -10.66 -5.80 26.90
CA ASN A 15 -9.50 -4.91 26.75
C ASN A 15 -8.64 -5.19 25.51
N THR A 16 -8.90 -6.27 24.76
CA THR A 16 -8.13 -6.57 23.55
C THR A 16 -8.28 -5.43 22.54
N PRO A 17 -7.17 -4.87 22.02
CA PRO A 17 -7.20 -3.86 20.99
C PRO A 17 -8.08 -4.23 19.78
N MET A 18 -8.70 -3.23 19.17
CA MET A 18 -9.71 -3.42 18.12
C MET A 18 -9.10 -4.02 16.86
N TYR A 19 -7.82 -3.74 16.63
CA TYR A 19 -7.08 -4.29 15.52
C TYR A 19 -6.97 -5.82 15.60
N ILE A 20 -6.77 -6.40 16.79
CA ILE A 20 -6.54 -7.83 16.96
C ILE A 20 -7.76 -8.63 16.48
N TRP A 21 -8.95 -8.31 16.98
CA TRP A 21 -10.15 -9.06 16.59
C TRP A 21 -10.67 -8.68 15.18
N ARG A 22 -10.37 -7.48 14.67
CA ARG A 22 -10.65 -7.15 13.25
C ARG A 22 -9.76 -7.95 12.30
N VAL A 23 -8.48 -8.11 12.66
CA VAL A 23 -7.54 -8.96 11.94
C VAL A 23 -7.98 -10.43 12.02
N GLU A 24 -8.40 -10.92 13.20
CA GLU A 24 -8.95 -12.29 13.35
C GLU A 24 -10.24 -12.52 12.53
N LEU A 25 -11.08 -11.49 12.38
CA LEU A 25 -12.27 -11.55 11.53
C LEU A 25 -12.00 -11.33 10.04
N GLY A 26 -10.76 -11.04 9.64
CA GLY A 26 -10.43 -10.69 8.25
C GLY A 26 -11.07 -9.40 7.76
N LEU A 27 -11.51 -8.51 8.67
CA LEU A 27 -12.11 -7.23 8.33
C LEU A 27 -11.01 -6.20 8.03
N GLU A 28 -10.44 -6.31 6.83
CA GLU A 28 -9.53 -5.29 6.27
C GLU A 28 -10.28 -3.96 6.08
N SER A 29 -9.62 -2.83 6.38
CA SER A 29 -10.20 -1.52 6.05
C SER A 29 -10.31 -1.34 4.54
N ILE A 30 -11.35 -0.62 4.09
CA ILE A 30 -11.53 -0.25 2.68
C ILE A 30 -10.26 0.43 2.15
N GLU A 31 -9.62 1.28 2.95
CA GLU A 31 -8.41 1.97 2.55
C GLU A 31 -7.23 1.01 2.29
N TYR A 32 -7.03 0.04 3.18
CA TYR A 32 -5.99 -0.99 3.02
C TYR A 32 -6.26 -1.85 1.77
N THR A 33 -7.51 -2.32 1.59
CA THR A 33 -7.88 -3.12 0.41
C THR A 33 -7.68 -2.35 -0.90
N CYS A 34 -8.01 -1.06 -0.94
CA CYS A 34 -7.80 -0.22 -2.11
C CYS A 34 -6.32 -0.07 -2.45
N ARG A 35 -5.46 0.19 -1.46
CA ARG A 35 -4.00 0.29 -1.67
C ARG A 35 -3.41 -1.05 -2.13
N LYS A 36 -3.79 -2.15 -1.51
CA LYS A 36 -3.38 -3.52 -1.90
C LYS A 36 -3.74 -3.83 -3.35
N ARG A 37 -4.93 -3.43 -3.81
CA ARG A 37 -5.34 -3.55 -5.21
C ARG A 37 -4.53 -2.65 -6.15
N ALA A 38 -4.21 -1.43 -5.73
CA ALA A 38 -3.38 -0.51 -6.52
C ALA A 38 -1.95 -1.07 -6.71
N ILE A 39 -1.36 -1.64 -5.65
CA ILE A 39 -0.04 -2.31 -5.73
C ILE A 39 -0.10 -3.50 -6.71
N LYS A 40 -1.14 -4.32 -6.63
CA LYS A 40 -1.34 -5.43 -7.58
C LYS A 40 -1.45 -4.92 -9.02
N TYR A 41 -2.11 -3.79 -9.24
CA TYR A 41 -2.19 -3.19 -10.57
C TYR A 41 -0.82 -2.71 -11.06
N TRP A 42 0.04 -2.20 -10.18
CA TRP A 42 1.43 -1.87 -10.52
C TRP A 42 2.25 -3.11 -10.85
N GLU A 43 2.10 -4.19 -10.09
CA GLU A 43 2.70 -5.50 -10.37
C GLU A 43 2.33 -5.99 -11.78
N ASP A 44 1.04 -5.94 -12.13
CA ASP A 44 0.55 -6.34 -13.46
C ASP A 44 1.10 -5.44 -14.58
N ILE A 45 1.28 -4.13 -14.33
CA ILE A 45 1.88 -3.20 -15.31
C ILE A 45 3.38 -3.45 -15.49
N LEU A 46 4.11 -3.65 -14.39
CA LEU A 46 5.55 -3.89 -14.44
C LEU A 46 5.85 -5.20 -15.18
N ALA A 47 5.09 -6.26 -14.94
CA ALA A 47 5.25 -7.53 -15.63
C ALA A 47 4.96 -7.47 -17.15
N MET A 48 4.43 -6.37 -17.68
CA MET A 48 4.22 -6.21 -19.12
C MET A 48 5.55 -6.13 -19.89
N LYS A 49 5.53 -6.59 -21.14
CA LYS A 49 6.65 -6.43 -22.08
C LYS A 49 7.03 -4.95 -22.26
N GLU A 50 8.31 -4.70 -22.47
CA GLU A 50 8.82 -3.37 -22.83
C GLU A 50 8.11 -2.83 -24.08
N GLY A 51 7.88 -1.52 -24.12
CA GLY A 51 7.16 -0.84 -25.21
C GLY A 51 5.63 -0.88 -25.08
N ARG A 52 5.06 -1.57 -24.07
CA ARG A 52 3.63 -1.45 -23.78
C ARG A 52 3.34 -0.10 -23.14
N TRP A 53 2.36 0.62 -23.67
CA TRP A 53 1.97 1.96 -23.22
C TRP A 53 1.78 2.08 -21.70
N PRO A 54 1.07 1.18 -21.01
CA PRO A 54 0.91 1.30 -19.55
C PRO A 54 2.24 1.30 -18.80
N LYS A 55 3.16 0.40 -19.17
CA LYS A 55 4.50 0.34 -18.57
C LYS A 55 5.31 1.59 -18.90
N ALA A 56 5.30 2.03 -20.16
CA ALA A 56 5.99 3.24 -20.57
C ALA A 56 5.49 4.50 -19.84
N CYS A 57 4.17 4.66 -19.71
CA CYS A 57 3.57 5.77 -18.96
C CYS A 57 3.93 5.72 -17.47
N LEU A 58 3.90 4.53 -16.85
CA LEU A 58 4.29 4.36 -15.45
C LEU A 58 5.76 4.74 -15.23
N MET A 59 6.67 4.23 -16.08
CA MET A 59 8.09 4.53 -16.01
C MET A 59 8.37 6.03 -16.19
N GLU A 60 7.71 6.68 -17.15
CA GLU A 60 7.83 8.12 -17.38
C GLU A 60 7.32 8.93 -16.18
N GLU A 61 6.24 8.49 -15.52
CA GLU A 61 5.79 9.14 -14.29
C GLU A 61 6.81 8.99 -13.17
N MET A 62 7.39 7.79 -12.97
CA MET A 62 8.43 7.59 -11.96
C MET A 62 9.64 8.51 -12.20
N ARG A 63 10.04 8.67 -13.46
CA ARG A 63 11.06 9.66 -13.87
C ARG A 63 10.65 11.08 -13.50
N CYS A 64 9.41 11.47 -13.79
CA CYS A 64 8.87 12.78 -13.46
C CYS A 64 8.87 13.04 -11.95
N ILE A 65 8.49 12.05 -11.15
CA ILE A 65 8.52 12.09 -9.69
C ILE A 65 9.95 12.33 -9.19
N ILE A 66 10.92 11.53 -9.65
CA ILE A 66 12.34 11.65 -9.25
C ILE A 66 12.92 13.03 -9.62
N ASN A 67 12.48 13.59 -10.74
CA ASN A 67 12.92 14.91 -11.22
C ASN A 67 12.13 16.08 -10.59
N ASN A 68 11.32 15.84 -9.55
CA ASN A 68 10.48 16.85 -8.90
C ASN A 68 9.52 17.57 -9.85
N ARG A 69 9.01 16.86 -10.88
CA ARG A 69 8.00 17.34 -11.83
C ARG A 69 6.85 16.35 -12.01
N PRO A 70 6.22 15.86 -10.93
CA PRO A 70 5.12 14.90 -11.03
C PRO A 70 3.90 15.51 -11.72
N THR A 71 3.10 14.68 -12.37
CA THR A 71 1.77 15.09 -12.81
C THR A 71 0.82 15.21 -11.61
N LYS A 72 -0.40 15.70 -11.83
CA LYS A 72 -1.45 15.68 -10.78
C LYS A 72 -1.71 14.28 -10.22
N TRP A 73 -1.52 13.24 -11.04
CA TRP A 73 -1.63 11.86 -10.58
C TRP A 73 -0.40 11.47 -9.75
N GLY A 74 0.81 11.78 -10.23
CA GLY A 74 2.06 11.57 -9.51
C GLY A 74 2.10 12.25 -8.13
N CYS A 75 1.58 13.48 -7.98
CA CYS A 75 1.47 14.14 -6.68
C CYS A 75 0.68 13.29 -5.68
N LYS A 76 -0.48 12.77 -6.09
CA LYS A 76 -1.31 11.91 -5.24
C LYS A 76 -0.64 10.59 -4.92
N VAL A 77 0.14 10.05 -5.86
CA VAL A 77 0.92 8.83 -5.64
C VAL A 77 1.99 9.08 -4.59
N ILE A 78 2.76 10.17 -4.72
CA ILE A 78 3.78 10.57 -3.74
C ILE A 78 3.16 10.75 -2.36
N GLU A 79 2.07 11.51 -2.23
CA GLU A 79 1.37 11.71 -0.95
C GLU A 79 1.04 10.36 -0.27
N ARG A 80 0.56 9.38 -1.05
CA ARG A 80 0.21 8.06 -0.51
C ARG A 80 1.42 7.20 -0.16
N LEU A 81 2.52 7.35 -0.90
CA LEU A 81 3.77 6.67 -0.61
C LEU A 81 4.49 7.30 0.58
N GLU A 82 4.42 8.62 0.76
CA GLU A 82 4.93 9.34 1.94
C GLU A 82 4.23 8.87 3.21
N GLU A 83 2.90 8.73 3.17
CA GLU A 83 2.14 8.17 4.29
C GLU A 83 2.60 6.75 4.67
N MET A 84 3.13 5.99 3.71
CA MET A 84 3.62 4.62 3.89
C MET A 84 5.15 4.53 4.08
N GLU A 85 5.85 5.67 4.09
CA GLU A 85 7.32 5.73 4.11
C GLU A 85 7.99 4.97 2.94
N ALA A 86 7.30 4.86 1.81
CA ALA A 86 7.65 3.99 0.66
C ALA A 86 8.07 4.79 -0.60
N VAL A 87 8.50 6.04 -0.46
CA VAL A 87 8.80 6.93 -1.61
C VAL A 87 9.97 6.41 -2.46
N GLU A 88 10.94 5.74 -1.86
CA GLU A 88 12.10 5.17 -2.56
C GLU A 88 11.73 4.12 -3.62
N VAL A 89 10.53 3.53 -3.53
CA VAL A 89 10.01 2.60 -4.54
C VAL A 89 9.96 3.25 -5.93
N CYS A 90 9.65 4.55 -6.03
CA CYS A 90 9.66 5.26 -7.30
C CYS A 90 11.04 5.23 -7.97
N ARG A 91 12.11 5.41 -7.18
CA ARG A 91 13.50 5.34 -7.65
C ARG A 91 13.84 3.93 -8.11
N TRP A 92 13.51 2.91 -7.31
CA TRP A 92 13.81 1.53 -7.66
C TRP A 92 13.08 1.05 -8.91
N ILE A 93 11.84 1.47 -9.12
CA ILE A 93 11.11 1.18 -10.37
C ILE A 93 11.85 1.78 -11.56
N TRP A 94 12.27 3.05 -11.47
CA TRP A 94 12.94 3.74 -12.57
C TRP A 94 14.33 3.17 -12.88
N GLU A 95 15.11 2.82 -11.86
CA GLU A 95 16.46 2.26 -12.00
C GLU A 95 16.47 0.81 -12.54
N GLY A 96 15.30 0.22 -12.77
CA GLY A 96 15.18 -1.15 -13.25
C GLY A 96 15.48 -2.19 -12.15
N GLY A 97 15.15 -1.86 -10.90
CA GLY A 97 15.15 -2.82 -9.81
C GLY A 97 14.28 -4.03 -10.18
N LYS A 98 14.66 -5.22 -9.66
CA LYS A 98 13.89 -6.45 -9.91
C LYS A 98 12.44 -6.24 -9.49
N GLU A 99 11.50 -6.35 -10.42
CA GLU A 99 10.08 -6.04 -10.23
C GLU A 99 9.49 -6.76 -9.00
N GLU A 100 9.84 -8.04 -8.83
CA GLU A 100 9.43 -8.86 -7.68
C GLU A 100 9.88 -8.26 -6.34
N VAL A 101 11.11 -7.77 -6.25
CA VAL A 101 11.69 -7.20 -5.03
C VAL A 101 11.01 -5.88 -4.68
N VAL A 102 10.78 -5.04 -5.71
CA VAL A 102 10.11 -3.75 -5.55
C VAL A 102 8.68 -3.95 -5.03
N ILE A 103 7.92 -4.86 -5.65
CA ILE A 103 6.55 -5.15 -5.25
C ILE A 103 6.49 -5.80 -3.87
N MET A 104 7.41 -6.72 -3.56
CA MET A 104 7.49 -7.34 -2.23
C MET A 104 7.71 -6.28 -1.15
N LYS A 105 8.66 -5.35 -1.36
CA LYS A 105 8.91 -4.28 -0.41
C LYS A 105 7.70 -3.36 -0.24
N LEU A 106 7.07 -2.95 -1.34
CA LEU A 106 5.90 -2.09 -1.29
C LEU A 106 4.72 -2.75 -0.54
N LYS A 107 4.56 -4.08 -0.65
CA LYS A 107 3.58 -4.85 0.13
C LYS A 107 3.93 -4.88 1.62
N GLU A 108 5.21 -5.09 1.97
CA GLU A 108 5.67 -5.02 3.37
C GLU A 108 5.43 -3.64 4.00
N ASP A 109 5.74 -2.57 3.27
CA ASP A 109 5.57 -1.20 3.75
C ASP A 109 4.09 -0.87 3.95
N LEU A 110 3.19 -1.38 3.08
CA LEU A 110 1.75 -1.28 3.28
C LEU A 110 1.27 -2.00 4.55
N ASP A 111 1.77 -3.20 4.80
CA ASP A 111 1.41 -3.98 6.00
C ASP A 111 1.93 -3.32 7.27
N ASN A 112 3.14 -2.76 7.24
CA ASN A 112 3.72 -2.01 8.35
C ASN A 112 2.94 -0.73 8.64
N TRP A 113 2.63 0.05 7.59
CA TRP A 113 1.77 1.23 7.71
C TRP A 113 0.42 0.88 8.32
N TRP A 114 -0.20 -0.22 7.89
CA TRP A 114 -1.49 -0.65 8.43
C TRP A 114 -1.40 -1.02 9.91
N LYS A 115 -0.35 -1.74 10.32
CA LYS A 115 -0.09 -2.05 11.74
C LYS A 115 0.09 -0.78 12.57
N GLN A 116 0.90 0.18 12.12
CA GLN A 116 1.10 1.45 12.82
C GLN A 116 -0.19 2.26 12.94
N LYS A 117 -1.00 2.31 11.87
CA LYS A 117 -2.29 3.01 11.88
C LYS A 117 -3.25 2.39 12.89
N LEU A 118 -3.27 1.06 12.95
CA LEU A 118 -4.06 0.30 13.92
C LEU A 118 -3.59 0.51 15.36
N GLU A 119 -2.30 0.74 15.60
CA GLU A 119 -1.74 1.06 16.92
C GLU A 119 -2.04 2.51 17.35
N LYS A 120 -2.08 3.47 16.41
CA LYS A 120 -2.34 4.90 16.68
C LYS A 120 -3.83 5.25 16.89
N GLU A 121 -4.76 4.40 16.47
CA GLU A 121 -6.20 4.55 16.77
C GLU A 121 -6.58 4.18 18.22
N TRP A 122 -5.57 4.01 19.09
CA TRP A 122 -5.65 3.72 20.53
C TRP A 122 -5.04 4.86 21.36
#